data_AF-A0A3D2Z498-F1
#
_entry.id   AF-A0A3D2Z498-F1
#
_cell.length_a   1.000
_cell.length_b   1.000
_cell.length_c   1.000
_cell.angle_alpha   90.00
_cell.angle_beta   90.00
_cell.angle_gamma   90.00
#
_symmetry.space_group_name_H-M   'P 1'
#
loop_
_entity.id
_entity.type
_entity.pdbx_description
1 polymer ?
#
loop_
_entity_poly.entity_id
_entity_poly.type
_entity_poly.pdbx_seq_one_letter_code
_entity_poly.pdbx_strand_id
1 'polypeptide(L)' 'MVRFPCVGKAPDYYLAYFGIRQPAKVGLDLPAEGRFRVESIDTWEMKMEVASEGLSGRCEIALVGKPFMAIRITKSADSA' A
#
# COMPACT_ATOMS: atom_id res chain seq x y z
N MET A 1 0.69 11.52 1.46
CA MET A 1 1.16 11.39 0.05
C MET A 1 2.19 10.27 -0.10
N VAL A 2 1.89 9.23 -0.87
CA VAL A 2 2.88 8.20 -1.28
C VAL A 2 3.84 8.86 -2.26
N ARG A 3 5.16 8.71 -2.09
CA ARG A 3 6.20 9.37 -2.94
C ARG A 3 6.33 8.75 -4.34
N PHE A 4 5.35 7.96 -4.75
CA PHE A 4 5.27 7.28 -6.04
C PHE A 4 3.94 7.66 -6.71
N PRO A 5 3.89 7.68 -8.06
CA PRO A 5 2.62 7.83 -8.76
C PRO A 5 1.61 6.82 -8.24
N CYS A 6 0.44 7.30 -7.86
CA CYS A 6 -0.65 6.46 -7.39
C CYS A 6 -1.93 6.79 -8.15
N VAL A 7 -2.75 5.76 -8.36
CA VAL A 7 -4.14 5.89 -8.81
C VAL A 7 -5.03 5.42 -7.68
N GLY A 8 -6.23 5.98 -7.57
CA GLY A 8 -7.12 5.58 -6.50
C GLY A 8 -8.43 6.36 -6.48
N LYS A 9 -9.32 5.90 -5.61
CA LYS A 9 -10.52 6.60 -5.19
C LYS A 9 -10.35 6.91 -3.72
N ALA A 10 -9.98 8.15 -3.38
CA ALA A 10 -9.82 8.55 -1.99
C ALA A 10 -11.20 8.63 -1.28
N PRO A 11 -11.30 8.22 0.00
CA PRO A 11 -10.26 7.58 0.79
C PRO A 11 -10.20 6.04 0.64
N ASP A 12 -11.11 5.44 -0.13
CA ASP A 12 -11.40 4.00 -0.10
C ASP A 12 -10.29 3.10 -0.66
N TYR A 13 -9.58 3.54 -1.71
CA TYR A 13 -8.71 2.68 -2.51
C TYR A 13 -7.54 3.43 -3.13
N TYR A 14 -6.34 2.85 -3.05
CA TYR A 14 -5.14 3.33 -3.73
C TYR A 14 -4.30 2.19 -4.29
N LEU A 15 -3.65 2.42 -5.42
CA LEU A 15 -2.71 1.51 -6.06
C LEU A 15 -1.47 2.29 -6.49
N ALA A 16 -0.29 1.83 -6.10
CA ALA A 16 0.98 2.39 -6.52
C ALA A 16 1.87 1.28 -7.06
N TYR A 17 2.35 1.43 -8.30
CA TYR A 17 3.29 0.52 -8.94
C TYR A 17 4.69 1.13 -8.93
N PHE A 18 5.70 0.36 -8.49
CA PHE A 18 7.05 0.87 -8.32
C PHE A 18 7.94 0.70 -9.55
N GLY A 19 7.48 -0.03 -10.58
CA GLY A 19 8.27 -0.28 -11.79
C GLY A 19 9.61 -0.94 -11.45
N ILE A 20 10.70 -0.41 -11.98
CA ILE A 20 12.06 -0.93 -11.71
C ILE A 20 12.60 -0.59 -10.30
N ARG A 21 11.92 0.27 -9.55
CA ARG A 21 12.39 0.70 -8.21
C ARG A 21 12.11 -0.41 -7.20
N GLN A 22 13.05 -0.60 -6.27
CA GLN A 22 13.06 -1.70 -5.31
C GLN A 22 13.02 -1.16 -3.87
N PRO A 23 11.97 -0.40 -3.48
CA PRO A 23 11.90 0.11 -2.13
C PRO A 23 11.81 -1.05 -1.13
N ALA A 24 12.71 -1.08 -0.15
CA ALA A 24 12.60 -1.97 1.01
C ALA A 24 11.57 -1.44 2.03
N LYS A 25 11.25 -0.14 1.94
CA LYS A 25 10.28 0.54 2.81
C LYS A 25 9.56 1.65 2.07
N VAL A 26 8.31 1.89 2.44
CA VAL A 26 7.49 2.99 1.88
C VAL A 26 6.78 3.73 3.00
N GLY A 27 6.97 5.05 3.03
CA GLY A 27 6.17 5.95 3.88
C GLY A 27 4.80 6.18 3.26
N LEU A 28 3.76 6.01 4.08
CA LEU A 28 2.37 6.26 3.75
C LEU A 28 1.85 7.39 4.64
N ASP A 29 0.95 8.17 4.08
CA ASP A 29 0.26 9.22 4.81
C ASP A 29 -1.21 9.10 4.42
N LEU A 30 -1.93 8.43 5.32
CA LEU A 30 -3.30 7.97 5.19
C LEU A 30 -4.20 8.83 6.08
N PRO A 31 -5.51 8.94 5.76
CA PRO A 31 -6.47 9.57 6.66
C PRO A 31 -6.39 9.00 8.08
N ALA A 32 -6.42 9.86 9.09
CA ALA A 32 -6.36 9.43 10.50
C ALA A 32 -7.66 8.74 10.96
N GLU A 33 -8.77 9.05 10.31
CA GLU A 33 -10.13 8.65 10.72
C GLU A 33 -10.57 7.29 10.15
N GLY A 34 -9.64 6.56 9.54
CA GLY A 34 -9.90 5.23 8.97
C GLY A 34 -8.80 4.25 9.31
N ARG A 35 -9.15 2.96 9.22
CA ARG A 35 -8.18 1.85 9.24
C ARG A 35 -7.96 1.38 7.81
N PHE A 36 -6.72 1.09 7.48
CA PHE A 36 -6.31 0.67 6.16
C PHE A 36 -5.53 -0.62 6.19
N ARG A 37 -5.78 -1.46 5.19
CA ARG A 37 -5.00 -2.65 4.86
C ARG A 37 -4.11 -2.35 3.67
N VAL A 38 -2.88 -2.82 3.72
CA VAL A 38 -1.91 -2.71 2.64
C VAL A 38 -1.44 -4.08 2.21
N GLU A 39 -1.56 -4.35 0.91
CA GLU A 39 -1.14 -5.58 0.28
C GLU A 39 -0.01 -5.28 -0.69
N SER A 40 1.06 -6.07 -0.60
CA SER A 40 2.14 -6.08 -1.58
C SER A 40 1.76 -7.02 -2.71
N ILE A 41 1.89 -6.57 -3.94
CA ILE A 41 1.58 -7.32 -5.16
C ILE A 41 2.87 -7.57 -5.91
N ASP A 42 3.24 -8.84 -6.05
CA ASP A 42 4.24 -9.28 -7.00
C ASP A 42 3.56 -9.47 -8.36
N THR A 43 3.80 -8.54 -9.28
CA THR A 43 3.16 -8.57 -10.60
C THR A 43 3.77 -9.61 -11.53
N TRP A 44 4.96 -10.12 -11.23
CA TRP A 44 5.63 -11.16 -12.02
C TRP A 44 5.13 -12.54 -11.66
N GLU A 45 5.08 -12.83 -10.35
CA GLU A 45 4.55 -14.09 -9.81
C GLU A 45 3.02 -14.12 -9.73
N MET A 46 2.36 -12.99 -10.02
CA MET A 46 0.91 -12.78 -9.90
C MET A 46 0.38 -13.11 -8.49
N LYS A 47 1.13 -12.71 -7.45
CA LYS A 47 0.82 -13.00 -6.04
C LYS A 47 0.57 -11.73 -5.24
N MET A 48 -0.29 -11.84 -4.24
CA MET A 48 -0.59 -10.76 -3.29
C MET A 48 -0.40 -11.25 -1.86
N GLU A 49 0.26 -10.44 -1.04
CA GLU A 49 0.53 -10.72 0.37
C GLU A 49 0.17 -9.52 1.22
N VAL A 50 -0.35 -9.76 2.43
CA VAL A 50 -0.65 -8.69 3.38
C VAL A 50 0.65 -8.16 3.95
N ALA A 51 0.98 -6.90 3.62
CA ALA A 51 2.18 -6.24 4.13
C ALA A 51 1.91 -5.59 5.50
N SER A 52 0.70 -5.07 5.71
CA SER A 52 0.28 -4.46 6.98
C SER A 52 -1.24 -4.27 7.04
N GLU A 53 -1.80 -4.21 8.24
CA GLU A 53 -3.23 -3.98 8.50
C GLU A 53 -3.43 -3.00 9.65
N GLY A 54 -4.60 -2.36 9.69
CA GLY A 54 -4.98 -1.45 10.79
C GLY A 54 -4.23 -0.11 10.78
N LEU A 55 -3.59 0.25 9.66
CA LEU A 55 -2.83 1.49 9.53
C LEU A 55 -3.74 2.72 9.51
N SER A 56 -3.25 3.83 10.02
CA SER A 56 -3.92 5.15 10.01
C SER A 56 -2.87 6.25 10.14
N GLY A 57 -3.13 7.44 9.60
CA GLY A 57 -2.19 8.56 9.69
C GLY A 57 -0.87 8.31 8.96
N ARG A 58 0.22 8.90 9.46
CA ARG A 58 1.56 8.72 8.91
C ARG A 58 2.17 7.41 9.42
N CYS A 59 2.47 6.50 8.49
CA CYS A 59 3.01 5.18 8.80
C CYS A 59 4.08 4.78 7.79
N GLU A 60 4.82 3.71 8.09
CA GLU A 60 5.83 3.13 7.21
C GLU A 60 5.58 1.62 7.13
N ILE A 61 5.66 1.07 5.92
CA ILE A 61 5.57 -0.37 5.70
C ILE A 61 6.87 -0.92 5.14
N ALA A 62 7.20 -2.15 5.51
CA ALA A 62 8.29 -2.91 4.90
C ALA A 62 7.80 -3.60 3.62
N LEU A 63 8.69 -3.72 2.64
CA LEU A 63 8.47 -4.43 1.39
C LEU A 63 9.66 -5.35 1.11
N VAL A 64 9.46 -6.31 0.21
CA VAL A 64 10.47 -7.32 -0.14
C VAL A 64 11.70 -6.72 -0.83
N GLY A 65 11.61 -5.51 -1.39
CA GLY A 65 12.74 -4.86 -2.07
C GLY A 65 13.09 -5.53 -3.41
N LYS A 66 12.08 -5.88 -4.20
CA LYS A 66 12.22 -6.44 -5.56
C LYS A 66 11.68 -5.46 -6.61
N PRO A 67 12.09 -5.55 -7.88
CA PRO A 67 11.48 -4.77 -8.95
C PRO A 67 10.07 -5.32 -9.27
N PHE A 68 9.29 -4.53 -9.98
CA PHE A 68 7.94 -4.87 -10.48
C PHE A 68 6.93 -5.20 -9.39
N MET A 69 7.13 -4.58 -8.22
CA MET A 69 6.20 -4.65 -7.11
C MET A 69 5.18 -3.52 -7.21
N ALA A 70 3.97 -3.78 -6.73
CA ALA A 70 2.96 -2.76 -6.44
C ALA A 70 2.49 -2.87 -4.99
N ILE A 71 1.88 -1.80 -4.48
CA ILE A 71 1.07 -1.87 -3.27
C ILE A 71 -0.36 -1.49 -3.58
N ARG A 72 -1.30 -2.22 -2.99
CA ARG A 72 -2.71 -1.89 -2.94
C ARG A 72 -3.07 -1.52 -1.51
N ILE A 73 -3.76 -0.39 -1.35
CA ILE A 73 -4.24 0.10 -0.07
C ILE A 73 -5.76 0.16 -0.13
N THR A 74 -6.43 -0.47 0.81
CA THR A 74 -7.90 -0.45 0.92
C THR A 74 -8.30 0.01 2.30
N LYS A 75 -9.36 0.83 2.38
CA LYS A 75 -10.01 1.12 3.66
C LYS A 75 -10.60 -0.18 4.19
N SER A 76 -10.26 -0.54 5.43
CA SER A 76 -10.91 -1.65 6.11
C SER A 76 -12.39 -1.32 6.31
N ALA A 77 -13.26 -2.32 6.14
CA ALA A 77 -14.65 -2.16 6.57
C ALA A 77 -14.64 -1.98 8.10
N ASP A 78 -15.21 -0.88 8.58
CA ASP A 78 -15.46 -0.70 10.00
C ASP A 78 -16.37 -1.87 10.42
N SER A 79 -15.85 -2.76 11.26
CA SER A 79 -16.68 -3.80 11.87
C SER A 79 -17.65 -3.06 12.80
N ALA A 80 -18.88 -2.86 12.32
CA ALA A 80 -19.99 -2.30 13.06
C ALA A 80 -20.39 -3.20 14.23
#